data_AF-A0A520F3L1-F1
#
_entry.id   AF-A0A520F3L1-F1
#
_cell.length_a   1.000
_cell.length_b   1.000
_cell.length_c   1.000
_cell.angle_alpha   90.00
_cell.angle_beta   90.00
_cell.angle_gamma   90.00
#
_symmetry.space_group_name_H-M   'P 1'
#
loop_
_entity.id
_entity.type
_entity.pdbx_description
1 polymer ?
#
loop_
_entity_poly.entity_id
_entity_poly.type
_entity_poly.pdbx_seq_one_letter_code
_entity_poly.pdbx_strand_id
1 'polypeptide(L)' 'MARERLVVIGGDAAGMSAASQARKRRDPADLQIVAFEKGRATWYSAACGIPYWLTSSRS' A
#
# COMPACT_ATOMS: atom_id res chain seq x y z
N MET A 1 -6.63 -15.10 22.89
CA MET A 1 -5.41 -14.27 22.90
C MET A 1 -5.75 -12.91 22.31
N ALA A 2 -5.13 -11.83 22.81
CA ALA A 2 -5.29 -10.53 22.18
C ALA A 2 -4.59 -10.54 20.81
N ARG A 3 -5.29 -10.10 19.77
CA ARG A 3 -4.79 -10.05 18.40
C ARG A 3 -3.72 -8.96 18.28
N GLU A 4 -2.54 -9.30 17.76
CA GLU A 4 -1.48 -8.32 17.50
C GLU A 4 -1.94 -7.34 16.41
N ARG A 5 -1.55 -6.07 16.53
CA ARG A 5 -1.90 -5.02 15.57
C ARG A 5 -0.66 -4.47 14.89
N LEU A 6 -0.62 -4.56 13.57
CA LEU A 6 0.35 -3.90 12.71
C LEU A 6 -0.30 -2.63 12.14
N VAL A 7 0.28 -1.48 12.47
CA VAL A 7 -0.10 -0.18 11.89
C VAL A 7 0.94 0.21 10.85
N VAL A 8 0.51 0.43 9.61
CA VAL A 8 1.36 0.88 8.50
C VAL A 8 1.08 2.35 8.24
N ILE A 9 2.13 3.19 8.27
CA ILE A 9 2.05 4.62 7.97
C ILE A 9 2.70 4.86 6.61
N GLY A 10 1.93 5.40 5.67
CA GLY A 10 2.27 5.43 4.24
C GLY A 10 1.77 4.17 3.55
N GLY A 11 0.66 4.29 2.81
CA GLY A 11 0.00 3.20 2.09
C GLY A 11 0.43 3.06 0.64
N ASP A 12 1.51 3.71 0.22
CA ASP A 12 2.08 3.53 -1.12
C ASP A 12 2.87 2.20 -1.25
N ALA A 13 3.78 2.09 -2.22
CA ALA A 13 4.38 0.82 -2.60
C ALA A 13 5.08 0.09 -1.45
N ALA A 14 5.94 0.77 -0.70
CA ALA A 14 6.73 0.16 0.37
C ALA A 14 5.83 -0.30 1.54
N GLY A 15 4.88 0.53 1.96
CA GLY A 15 3.98 0.22 3.06
C GLY A 15 3.04 -0.95 2.73
N MET A 16 2.45 -0.96 1.54
CA MET A 16 1.61 -2.09 1.12
C MET A 16 2.40 -3.37 0.86
N SER A 17 3.67 -3.26 0.45
CA SER A 17 4.56 -4.42 0.36
C SER A 17 4.83 -5.03 1.74
N ALA A 18 5.11 -4.19 2.74
CA ALA A 18 5.28 -4.65 4.13
C ALA A 18 3.99 -5.28 4.69
N ALA A 19 2.83 -4.65 4.47
CA ALA A 19 1.53 -5.19 4.85
C ALA A 19 1.24 -6.57 4.20
N SER A 20 1.54 -6.71 2.91
CA SER A 20 1.37 -7.95 2.16
C SER A 20 2.29 -9.05 2.69
N GLN A 21 3.55 -8.74 2.98
CA GLN A 21 4.47 -9.69 3.60
C GLN A 21 4.00 -10.13 4.99
N ALA A 22 3.54 -9.20 5.83
CA ALA A 22 2.99 -9.51 7.14
C ALA A 22 1.74 -10.40 7.04
N ARG A 23 0.83 -10.11 6.10
CA ARG A 23 -0.36 -10.93 5.84
C ARG A 23 -0.01 -12.35 5.40
N LYS A 24 1.04 -12.54 4.60
CA LYS A 24 1.47 -13.86 4.14
C LYS A 24 2.12 -14.70 5.24
N ARG A 25 2.74 -14.07 6.24
CA ARG A 25 3.54 -14.74 7.28
C ARG A 25 2.77 -14.99 8.58
N ARG A 26 1.61 -14.38 8.77
CA ARG A 26 0.85 -14.43 10.02
C ARG A 26 -0.59 -14.81 9.74
N ASP A 27 -1.17 -15.62 10.61
CA ASP A 27 -2.57 -16.00 10.51
C ASP A 27 -3.47 -14.75 10.61
N PRO A 28 -4.53 -14.63 9.79
CA PRO A 28 -5.48 -13.54 9.88
C PRO A 28 -6.16 -13.43 11.25
N ALA A 29 -6.32 -14.51 12.01
CA ALA A 29 -6.85 -14.49 13.37
C ALA A 29 -5.87 -13.84 14.37
N ASP A 30 -4.56 -13.97 14.10
CA ASP A 30 -3.49 -13.52 15.01
C ASP A 30 -3.03 -12.09 14.75
N LEU A 31 -3.11 -11.61 13.49
CA LEU A 31 -2.61 -10.29 13.10
C LEU A 31 -3.66 -9.41 12.41
N GLN A 32 -3.98 -8.28 13.03
CA GLN A 32 -4.78 -7.20 12.44
C GLN A 32 -3.84 -6.20 11.76
N ILE A 33 -4.13 -5.83 10.51
CA ILE A 33 -3.32 -4.86 9.75
C ILE A 33 -4.21 -3.65 9.43
N VAL A 34 -3.74 -2.45 9.78
CA VAL A 34 -4.40 -1.18 9.47
C VAL A 34 -3.37 -0.28 8.79
N ALA A 35 -3.70 0.26 7.62
CA ALA A 35 -2.82 1.15 6.86
C ALA A 35 -3.42 2.55 6.78
N PHE A 36 -2.60 3.57 7.02
CA PHE A 36 -2.96 4.97 6.88
C PHE A 36 -2.14 5.61 5.75
N GLU A 37 -2.83 6.21 4.79
CA GLU A 37 -2.24 6.99 3.71
C GLU A 37 -2.83 8.40 3.75
N LYS A 38 -1.98 9.42 3.56
CA LYS A 38 -2.40 10.82 3.56
C LYS A 38 -3.21 11.15 2.29
N GLY A 39 -2.83 10.53 1.17
CA GLY A 39 -3.52 10.67 -0.11
C GLY A 39 -4.87 9.96 -0.17
N ARG A 40 -5.76 10.42 -1.05
CA ARG A 40 -7.10 9.82 -1.26
C ARG A 40 -7.06 8.51 -2.06
N ALA A 41 -5.93 8.22 -2.69
CA ALA A 41 -5.70 6.99 -3.44
C ALA A 41 -4.23 6.59 -3.31
N THR A 42 -3.99 5.28 -3.30
CA THR A 42 -2.66 4.68 -3.43
C THR A 42 -2.28 4.70 -4.91
N TRP A 43 -1.85 5.86 -5.40
CA TRP A 43 -1.48 6.09 -6.81
C TRP A 43 -0.18 5.39 -7.23
N TYR A 44 0.26 4.36 -6.50
CA TYR A 44 1.48 3.59 -6.77
C TYR A 44 1.55 3.12 -8.25
N SER A 45 0.46 2.54 -8.77
CA SER A 45 0.45 1.98 -10.14
C SER A 45 0.44 3.05 -11.23
N ALA A 46 -0.15 4.21 -10.94
CA ALA A 46 -0.23 5.32 -11.88
C ALA A 46 1.02 6.20 -11.85
N ALA A 47 1.71 6.31 -10.71
CA ALA A 47 2.87 7.18 -10.53
C ALA A 47 3.98 6.92 -11.56
N CYS A 48 4.28 5.64 -11.82
CA CYS A 48 5.27 5.26 -12.84
C CYS A 48 4.77 5.49 -14.28
N GLY A 49 3.46 5.55 -14.51
CA GLY A 49 2.83 5.71 -15.82
C GLY A 49 2.59 7.16 -16.24
N ILE A 50 2.50 8.10 -15.29
CA ILE A 50 2.25 9.53 -15.56
C ILE A 50 3.23 10.13 -16.58
N PRO A 51 4.56 9.88 -16.50
CA PRO A 51 5.49 10.44 -17.48
C PRO A 51 5.20 10.00 -18.93
N TYR A 52 4.75 8.75 -19.11
CA TYR A 52 4.40 8.18 -20.42
C TYR A 52 3.07 8.69 -20.95
N TRP A 53 2.13 9.01 -20.05
CA TRP A 53 0.84 9.60 -20.43
C TRP A 53 0.98 11.06 -20.86
N LEU A 54 1.82 11.85 -20.18
CA LEU A 54 2.05 13.25 -20.50
C LEU A 54 2.75 13.46 -21.86
N THR A 55 3.54 12.49 -22.32
CA THR A 55 4.18 12.56 -23.65
C THR A 55 3.21 12.24 -24.79
N SER A 56 2.20 11.39 -24.56
CA SER A 56 1.21 11.04 -25.59
C SER A 56 0.10 12.07 -25.76
N SER A 57 -0.12 12.96 -24.78
CA SER A 57 -1.15 14.01 -24.83
C SER A 57 -0.72 15.29 -25.57
N ARG A 58 0.46 15.27 -26.23
CA ARG A 58 1.06 16.44 -26.89
C ARG A 58 1.05 16.39 -28.43
N SER A 59 0.19 15.55 -29.04
CA SER A 59 -0.15 15.64 -30.47
C SER A 59 -1.19 16.72 -30.73
#